data_AF-A0AAN0KCA4-F1
#
_entry.id   AF-A0AAN0KCA4-F1
#
_cell.length_a   1.000
_cell.length_b   1.000
_cell.length_c   1.000
_cell.angle_alpha   90.00
_cell.angle_beta   90.00
_cell.angle_gamma   90.00
#
_symmetry.space_group_name_H-M   'P 1'
#
loop_
_entity.id
_entity.type
_entity.pdbx_description
1 polymer ?
#
loop_
_entity_poly.entity_id
_entity_poly.type
_entity_poly.pdbx_seq_one_letter_code
_entity_poly.pdbx_strand_id
1 'polypeptide(L)'
;MVNPIAPHVVSGKLLSPEKTPEEALTTLRTYFDELAKHQEFIAVAWCKQYDTRRDLEWIRDPVNARMRSAMSQVSVMVMLVEDNLQVIESHFKPTPSVSTEVHHA
;
A
#
# COMPACT_ATOMS: atom_id res chain seq x y z
N MET A 1 25.80 12.52 24.49
CA MET A 1 26.06 11.29 23.70
C MET A 1 24.75 10.88 23.07
N VAL A 2 24.60 11.10 21.76
CA VAL A 2 23.38 10.82 21.00
C VAL A 2 23.58 9.50 20.26
N ASN A 3 22.65 8.57 20.41
CA ASN A 3 22.76 7.20 19.92
C ASN A 3 22.79 7.14 18.38
N PRO A 4 23.82 6.57 17.72
CA PRO A 4 23.99 6.63 16.27
C PRO A 4 23.66 5.31 15.56
N ILE A 5 22.49 4.72 15.81
CA ILE A 5 22.09 3.45 15.18
C ILE A 5 20.73 3.61 14.48
N ALA A 6 20.82 4.06 13.21
CA ALA A 6 20.10 3.66 11.97
C ALA A 6 18.57 3.39 11.96
N PRO A 7 17.82 3.61 10.83
CA PRO A 7 18.26 3.87 9.45
C PRO A 7 17.51 5.04 8.76
N HIS A 8 18.25 6.05 8.27
CA HIS A 8 17.72 7.15 7.46
C HIS A 8 17.42 6.80 5.98
N VAL A 9 17.25 5.53 5.61
CA VAL A 9 17.41 5.10 4.19
C VAL A 9 16.19 4.45 3.56
N VAL A 10 14.96 4.78 3.98
CA VAL A 10 13.81 4.47 3.11
C VAL A 10 12.91 5.67 2.82
N SER A 11 12.75 6.65 3.71
CA SER A 11 11.97 7.86 3.34
C SER A 11 12.12 9.06 4.28
N GLY A 12 13.19 9.83 4.12
CA GLY A 12 13.28 11.15 4.78
C GLY A 12 12.20 12.15 4.34
N LYS A 13 11.39 11.82 3.31
CA LYS A 13 10.29 12.66 2.81
C LYS A 13 8.89 12.20 3.22
N LEU A 14 8.64 10.91 3.46
CA LEU A 14 7.30 10.42 3.85
C LEU A 14 7.02 10.70 5.33
N LEU A 15 8.04 10.58 6.19
CA LEU A 15 7.89 10.65 7.64
C LEU A 15 8.86 11.68 8.22
N SER A 16 8.39 12.92 8.38
CA SER A 16 9.11 13.93 9.17
C SER A 16 8.98 13.56 10.66
N PRO A 17 10.05 13.69 11.46
CA PRO A 17 9.98 13.50 12.91
C PRO A 17 9.07 14.53 13.60
N GLU A 18 8.68 15.61 12.91
CA GLU A 18 7.80 16.66 13.42
C GLU A 18 6.31 16.34 13.26
N LYS A 19 5.95 15.33 12.44
CA LYS A 19 4.55 14.96 12.19
C LYS A 19 3.98 14.14 13.34
N THR A 20 2.71 14.35 13.67
CA THR A 20 1.99 13.42 14.55
C THR A 20 1.82 12.06 13.87
N PRO A 21 1.61 10.97 14.64
CA PRO A 21 1.31 9.66 14.07
C PRO A 21 0.11 9.66 13.11
N GLU A 22 -0.89 10.50 13.36
CA GLU A 22 -2.09 10.65 12.54
C GLU A 22 -1.78 11.35 11.19
N GLU A 23 -0.96 12.39 11.23
CA GLU A 23 -0.50 13.11 10.03
C GLU A 23 0.41 12.22 9.17
N ALA A 24 1.27 11.43 9.82
CA ALA A 24 2.11 10.44 9.17
C ALA A 24 1.25 9.37 8.47
N LEU A 25 0.24 8.83 9.16
CA LEU A 25 -0.67 7.85 8.60
C LEU A 25 -1.46 8.40 7.41
N THR A 26 -1.97 9.64 7.52
CA THR A 26 -2.67 10.32 6.43
C THR A 26 -1.77 10.51 5.20
N THR A 27 -0.49 10.83 5.43
CA THR A 27 0.52 10.96 4.36
C THR A 27 0.77 9.62 3.67
N LEU A 28 0.94 8.55 4.44
CA LEU A 28 1.13 7.20 3.91
C LEU A 28 -0.08 6.75 3.10
N ARG A 29 -1.30 6.99 3.62
CA ARG A 29 -2.55 6.65 2.94
C ARG A 29 -2.65 7.32 1.57
N THR A 30 -2.47 8.64 1.55
CA THR A 30 -2.48 9.42 0.29
C THR A 30 -1.46 8.90 -0.72
N TYR A 31 -0.24 8.59 -0.26
CA TYR A 31 0.81 8.08 -1.13
C TYR A 31 0.48 6.70 -1.72
N PHE A 32 0.02 5.76 -0.89
CA PHE A 32 -0.27 4.41 -1.33
C PHE A 32 -1.57 4.31 -2.14
N ASP A 33 -2.57 5.15 -1.87
CA ASP A 33 -3.76 5.27 -2.70
C ASP A 33 -3.40 5.73 -4.12
N GLU A 34 -2.54 6.74 -4.25
CA GLU A 34 -2.04 7.18 -5.56
C GLU A 34 -1.20 6.11 -6.24
N LEU A 35 -0.35 5.39 -5.50
CA LEU A 35 0.41 4.27 -6.05
C LEU A 35 -0.52 3.17 -6.57
N ALA A 36 -1.57 2.81 -5.81
CA ALA A 36 -2.54 1.81 -6.18
C ALA A 36 -3.25 2.16 -7.50
N LYS A 37 -3.70 3.41 -7.66
CA LYS A 37 -4.30 3.91 -8.92
C LYS A 37 -3.36 3.76 -10.12
N HIS A 38 -2.09 4.10 -9.96
CA HIS A 38 -1.10 3.96 -11.03
C HIS A 38 -0.89 2.49 -11.40
N GLN A 39 -0.84 1.59 -10.41
CA GLN A 39 -0.67 0.16 -10.66
C GLN A 39 -1.89 -0.46 -11.34
N GLU A 40 -3.10 -0.06 -10.92
CA GLU A 40 -4.34 -0.46 -11.59
C GLU A 40 -4.34 -0.01 -13.06
N PHE A 41 -3.98 1.24 -13.33
CA PHE A 41 -3.90 1.75 -14.70
C PHE A 41 -2.94 0.93 -15.57
N ILE A 42 -1.73 0.65 -15.07
CA ILE A 42 -0.72 -0.15 -15.78
C ILE A 42 -1.22 -1.58 -16.01
N ALA A 43 -1.80 -2.21 -14.99
CA ALA A 43 -2.35 -3.56 -15.09
C ALA A 43 -3.48 -3.64 -16.11
N VAL A 44 -4.43 -2.71 -16.09
CA VAL A 44 -5.54 -2.64 -17.05
C VAL A 44 -5.02 -2.41 -18.48
N ALA A 45 -4.07 -1.49 -18.66
CA ALA A 45 -3.46 -1.23 -19.96
C ALA A 45 -2.77 -2.49 -20.52
N TRP A 46 -2.04 -3.20 -19.67
CA TRP A 46 -1.33 -4.42 -20.07
C TRP A 46 -2.29 -5.59 -20.37
N CYS A 47 -3.32 -5.78 -19.56
CA CYS A 47 -4.35 -6.79 -19.81
C CYS A 47 -5.06 -6.53 -21.13
N LYS A 48 -5.46 -5.28 -21.43
CA LYS A 48 -6.03 -4.91 -22.72
C LYS A 48 -5.09 -5.22 -23.89
N GLN A 49 -3.80 -4.94 -23.73
CA GLN A 49 -2.80 -5.27 -24.75
C GLN A 49 -2.68 -6.79 -24.95
N TYR A 50 -2.75 -7.57 -23.87
CA TYR A 50 -2.71 -9.03 -23.93
C TYR A 50 -3.97 -9.62 -24.59
N ASP A 51 -5.16 -9.11 -24.26
CA ASP A 51 -6.42 -9.60 -24.82
C ASP A 51 -6.58 -9.28 -26.31
N THR A 52 -6.01 -8.15 -26.74
CA THR A 52 -6.04 -7.71 -28.15
C THR A 52 -4.96 -8.39 -29.00
N ARG A 53 -3.81 -8.75 -28.43
CA ARG A 53 -2.73 -9.47 -29.09
C ARG A 53 -2.95 -11.00 -28.99
N ARG A 54 -3.65 -11.59 -29.95
CA ARG A 54 -3.75 -13.08 -30.12
C ARG A 54 -2.49 -13.74 -30.70
N ASP A 55 -1.44 -12.94 -30.83
CA ASP A 55 -0.13 -13.31 -31.31
C ASP A 55 0.57 -14.20 -30.25
N LEU A 56 0.74 -15.49 -30.57
CA LEU A 56 1.44 -16.45 -29.72
C LEU A 56 2.94 -16.14 -29.58
N GLU A 57 3.55 -15.41 -30.51
CA GLU A 57 4.96 -14.98 -30.43
C GLU A 57 5.11 -13.83 -29.42
N TRP A 58 4.19 -12.88 -29.41
CA TRP A 58 4.14 -11.80 -28.44
C TRP A 58 3.90 -12.33 -27.02
N ILE A 59 3.01 -13.32 -26.85
CA ILE A 59 2.81 -13.98 -25.55
C ILE A 59 4.07 -14.73 -25.09
N ARG A 60 4.80 -15.35 -26.04
CA ARG A 60 6.03 -16.10 -25.76
C ARG A 60 7.26 -15.23 -25.56
N ASP A 61 7.18 -13.93 -25.84
CA ASP A 61 8.26 -12.99 -25.58
C ASP A 61 8.60 -12.98 -24.06
N PRO A 62 9.83 -13.35 -23.68
CA PRO A 62 10.26 -13.34 -22.28
C PRO A 62 10.11 -11.98 -21.58
N VAL A 63 10.17 -10.87 -22.32
CA VAL A 63 9.93 -9.52 -21.77
C VAL A 63 8.48 -9.40 -21.30
N ASN A 64 7.51 -9.88 -22.08
CA ASN A 64 6.10 -9.79 -21.73
C ASN A 64 5.73 -10.71 -20.56
N ALA A 65 6.35 -11.90 -20.50
CA ALA A 65 6.24 -12.79 -19.34
C ALA A 65 6.81 -12.16 -18.06
N ARG A 66 7.98 -11.50 -18.15
CA ARG A 66 8.57 -10.76 -17.02
C ARG A 66 7.69 -9.61 -16.57
N MET A 67 7.13 -8.84 -17.50
CA MET A 67 6.24 -7.72 -17.20
C MET A 67 4.99 -8.20 -16.44
N ARG A 68 4.38 -9.30 -16.89
CA ARG A 68 3.25 -9.95 -16.20
C ARG A 68 3.60 -10.35 -14.77
N SER A 69 4.77 -10.97 -14.57
CA SER A 69 5.25 -11.37 -13.24
C SER A 69 5.49 -10.15 -12.34
N ALA A 70 6.16 -9.11 -12.87
CA ALA A 70 6.45 -7.89 -12.13
C ALA A 70 5.16 -7.19 -11.67
N MET A 71 4.17 -7.02 -12.55
CA MET A 71 2.88 -6.41 -12.15
C MET A 71 2.17 -7.24 -11.10
N SER A 72 2.17 -8.57 -11.21
CA SER A 72 1.55 -9.44 -10.21
C SER A 72 2.19 -9.26 -8.84
N GLN A 73 3.53 -9.17 -8.78
CA GLN A 73 4.26 -8.92 -7.55
C GLN A 73 3.90 -7.55 -6.95
N VAL A 74 3.84 -6.50 -7.79
CA VAL A 74 3.49 -5.16 -7.32
C VAL A 74 2.05 -5.10 -6.81
N SER A 75 1.09 -5.75 -7.47
CA SER A 75 -0.29 -5.83 -6.99
C SER A 75 -0.39 -6.51 -5.62
N VAL A 76 0.36 -7.59 -5.40
CA VAL A 76 0.43 -8.24 -4.08
C VAL A 76 1.05 -7.31 -3.03
N MET A 77 2.12 -6.59 -3.37
CA MET A 77 2.74 -5.63 -2.45
C MET A 77 1.78 -4.50 -2.06
N VAL A 78 1.02 -3.94 -3.01
CA VAL A 78 0.02 -2.89 -2.73
C VAL A 78 -1.06 -3.43 -1.77
N MET A 79 -1.57 -4.64 -2.01
CA MET A 79 -2.56 -5.27 -1.14
C MET A 79 -2.03 -5.50 0.28
N LEU A 80 -0.79 -5.99 0.42
CA LEU A 80 -0.17 -6.18 1.73
C LEU A 80 0.00 -4.85 2.47
N VAL A 81 0.37 -3.77 1.77
CA VAL A 81 0.47 -2.44 2.39
C VAL A 81 -0.90 -1.95 2.84
N GLU A 82 -1.95 -2.15 2.04
CA GLU A 82 -3.32 -1.80 2.41
C GLU A 82 -3.75 -2.49 3.71
N ASP A 83 -3.54 -3.81 3.82
CA ASP A 83 -3.88 -4.57 5.03
C ASP A 83 -3.15 -4.01 6.26
N ASN A 84 -1.87 -3.69 6.12
CA ASN A 84 -1.09 -3.11 7.21
C ASN A 84 -1.58 -1.71 7.60
N LEU A 85 -1.92 -0.86 6.63
CA LEU A 85 -2.47 0.47 6.90
C LEU A 85 -3.81 0.36 7.64
N GLN A 86 -4.68 -0.56 7.24
CA GLN A 86 -5.97 -0.78 7.91
C GLN A 86 -5.80 -1.25 9.37
N VAL A 87 -4.85 -2.14 9.64
CA VAL A 87 -4.51 -2.56 11.01
C VAL A 87 -4.05 -1.35 11.83
N ILE A 88 -3.14 -0.54 11.29
CA ILE A 88 -2.65 0.66 11.97
C ILE A 88 -3.79 1.65 12.24
N GLU A 89 -4.63 1.94 11.24
CA GLU A 89 -5.82 2.80 11.36
C GLU A 89 -6.78 2.33 12.46
N SER A 90 -6.92 1.02 12.66
CA SER A 90 -7.79 0.47 13.70
C SER A 90 -7.36 0.87 15.12
N HIS A 91 -6.06 1.09 15.34
CA HIS A 91 -5.53 1.53 16.63
C HIS A 91 -5.81 3.01 16.94
N PHE A 92 -6.18 3.80 15.94
CA PHE A 92 -6.57 5.21 16.10
C PHE A 92 -8.09 5.39 16.25
N LYS A 93 -8.89 4.35 15.97
CA LYS A 93 -10.33 4.41 16.22
C LYS A 93 -10.57 4.32 17.73
N PRO A 94 -11.38 5.21 18.33
CA PRO A 94 -11.71 5.09 19.73
C PRO A 94 -12.41 3.75 19.96
N THR A 95 -11.86 2.94 20.86
CA THR A 95 -12.55 1.76 21.38
C THR A 95 -13.92 2.22 21.87
N PRO A 96 -15.05 1.63 21.41
CA PRO A 96 -16.33 1.98 21.97
C PRO A 96 -16.24 1.71 23.48
N SER A 97 -16.35 2.77 24.28
CA SER A 97 -16.38 2.64 25.73
C SER A 97 -17.53 1.71 26.02
N VAL A 98 -17.24 0.53 26.57
CA VAL A 98 -18.27 -0.34 27.13
C VAL A 98 -18.89 0.49 28.25
N SER A 99 -19.98 1.19 27.93
CA SER A 99 -20.86 1.81 28.91
C SER A 99 -21.25 0.67 29.83
N THR A 100 -20.68 0.70 31.02
CA THR A 100 -21.14 -0.15 32.11
C THR A 100 -22.54 0.37 32.41
N GLU A 101 -23.57 -0.27 31.84
CA GLU A 101 -24.92 -0.12 32.33
C GLU A 101 -24.91 -0.63 33.77
N VAL A 102 -24.74 0.31 34.70
CA VAL A 102 -24.97 0.08 36.11
C VAL A 102 -26.48 -0.17 36.23
N HIS A 103 -26.88 -1.43 36.20
CA HIS A 103 -28.20 -1.83 36.68
C HIS A 103 -28.27 -1.53 38.17
N HIS A 104 -28.83 -0.37 38.49
CA HIS A 104 -29.29 -0.07 39.84
C HIS A 104 -30.71 -0.61 40.03
N ALA A 105 -30.80 -1.51 41.00
CA ALA A 105 -31.98 -2.02 41.73
C ALA A 105 -32.98 -2.89 40.95
#